data_AF-E4N370-F1
#
_entry.id   AF-E4N370-F1
#
_cell.length_a   1.000
_cell.length_b   1.000
_cell.length_c   1.000
_cell.angle_alpha   90.00
_cell.angle_beta   90.00
_cell.angle_gamma   90.00
#
_symmetry.space_group_name_H-M   'P 1'
#
loop_
_entity.id
_entity.type
_entity.pdbx_description
1 polymer ?
#
loop_
_entity_poly.entity_id
_entity_poly.type
_entity_poly.pdbx_seq_one_letter_code
_entity_poly.pdbx_strand_id
1 'polypeptide(L)' 'MERRGEDIDVSLARLSGLRLPADGPLDSLLDGTLAAIAPQDAEDDIALLVARVRHRPS' A
#
# COMPACT_ATOMS: atom_id res chain seq x y z
N MET A 1 -3.70 -3.14 -7.33
CA MET A 1 -4.19 -4.50 -7.05
C MET A 1 -5.47 -4.66 -7.82
N GLU A 2 -5.49 -5.50 -8.85
CA GLU A 2 -6.75 -5.96 -9.40
C GLU A 2 -7.24 -7.14 -8.56
N ARG A 3 -8.55 -7.21 -8.30
CA ARG A 3 -9.19 -8.33 -7.62
C ARG A 3 -10.44 -8.71 -8.40
N ARG A 4 -10.29 -9.66 -9.32
CA ARG A 4 -11.40 -10.11 -10.16
C ARG A 4 -12.51 -10.69 -9.29
N GLY A 5 -13.72 -10.15 -9.44
CA GLY A 5 -14.90 -10.55 -8.69
C GLY A 5 -15.15 -9.76 -7.40
N GLU A 6 -14.22 -8.89 -6.96
CA GLU A 6 -14.50 -7.89 -5.93
C GLU A 6 -15.09 -6.64 -6.59
N ASP A 7 -16.13 -6.06 -5.97
CA ASP A 7 -16.67 -4.78 -6.40
C ASP A 7 -15.60 -3.68 -6.25
N ILE A 8 -15.39 -2.90 -7.32
CA ILE A 8 -14.38 -1.84 -7.33
C ILE A 8 -14.61 -0.80 -6.23
N ASP A 9 -15.86 -0.54 -5.85
CA ASP A 9 -16.18 0.41 -4.78
C ASP A 9 -15.71 -0.11 -3.42
N VAL A 10 -15.74 -1.43 -3.21
CA VAL A 10 -15.21 -2.06 -1.99
C VAL A 10 -13.69 -1.94 -1.95
N SER A 11 -13.02 -2.22 -3.07
CA SER A 11 -11.56 -2.05 -3.17
C SER A 11 -11.14 -0.59 -2.97
N LEU A 12 -11.87 0.37 -3.54
CA LEU A 12 -11.61 1.81 -3.39
C LEU A 12 -11.85 2.31 -1.97
N ALA A 13 -12.95 1.90 -1.33
CA ALA A 13 -13.24 2.26 0.05
C ALA A 13 -12.11 1.77 0.98
N ARG A 14 -11.65 0.53 0.79
CA ARG A 14 -10.50 -0.02 1.54
C ARG A 14 -9.23 0.80 1.34
N LEU A 15 -8.92 1.17 0.09
CA LEU A 15 -7.73 1.95 -0.24
C LEU A 15 -7.80 3.37 0.36
N SER A 16 -8.96 4.02 0.30
CA SER A 16 -9.20 5.36 0.86
C SER A 16 -9.20 5.39 2.40
N GLY A 17 -9.56 4.29 3.04
CA GLY A 17 -9.54 4.13 4.50
C GLY A 17 -8.16 3.81 5.08
N LEU A 18 -7.17 3.58 4.22
CA LEU A 18 -5.83 3.16 4.59
C LEU A 18 -5.10 4.29 5.35
N ARG A 19 -4.77 4.02 6.62
CA ARG A 19 -3.88 4.89 7.40
C ARG A 19 -2.52 4.24 7.50
N LEU A 20 -1.60 4.76 6.71
CA LEU A 20 -0.22 4.29 6.70
C LEU A 20 0.64 5.11 7.67
N PRO A 21 1.63 4.48 8.33
CA PRO A 21 2.59 5.21 9.13
C PRO A 21 3.43 6.11 8.22
N ALA A 22 3.12 7.40 8.18
CA ALA A 22 3.83 8.39 7.37
C ALA A 22 5.24 8.67 7.94
N ASP A 23 5.39 8.47 9.25
CA ASP A 23 6.59 8.72 10.03
C ASP A 23 7.32 7.40 10.31
N GLY A 24 8.64 7.44 10.51
CA GLY A 24 9.44 6.25 10.85
C GLY A 24 10.10 5.54 9.66
N PRO A 25 10.60 4.31 9.83
CA PRO A 25 11.30 3.56 8.78
C PRO A 25 10.42 3.28 7.56
N LEU A 26 11.03 3.22 6.36
CA LEU A 26 10.29 2.90 5.13
C LEU A 26 9.79 1.45 5.13
N ASP A 27 10.50 0.55 5.80
CA ASP A 27 10.10 -0.87 5.91
C ASP A 27 8.76 -1.01 6.63
N SER A 28 8.54 -0.25 7.71
CA SER A 28 7.26 -0.25 8.43
C SER A 28 6.09 0.26 7.57
N LEU A 29 6.37 1.22 6.68
CA LEU A 29 5.40 1.71 5.69
C LEU A 29 5.10 0.62 4.65
N LEU A 30 6.13 -0.10 4.20
CA LEU A 30 6.00 -1.17 3.22
C LEU A 30 5.21 -2.37 3.79
N ASP A 31 5.57 -2.84 4.99
CA ASP A 31 4.89 -3.91 5.71
C ASP A 31 3.43 -3.56 6.00
N GLY A 32 3.17 -2.34 6.51
CA GLY A 32 1.82 -1.88 6.78
C GLY A 32 0.96 -1.77 5.53
N THR A 33 1.55 -1.37 4.41
CA THR A 33 0.85 -1.32 3.12
C THR A 33 0.52 -2.73 2.64
N LEU A 34 1.51 -3.64 2.59
CA LEU A 34 1.29 -5.03 2.18
C LEU A 34 0.23 -5.72 3.03
N ALA A 35 0.32 -5.63 4.36
CA ALA A 35 -0.63 -6.26 5.26
C ALA A 35 -2.10 -5.82 5.03
N ALA A 36 -2.29 -4.57 4.59
CA ALA A 36 -3.61 -3.99 4.46
C ALA A 36 -4.23 -4.13 3.05
N ILE A 37 -3.40 -4.17 2.00
CA ILE A 37 -3.90 -4.20 0.60
C ILE A 37 -3.50 -5.44 -0.19
N ALA A 38 -2.48 -6.20 0.23
CA ALA A 38 -2.10 -7.41 -0.49
C ALA A 38 -3.19 -8.48 -0.31
N PRO A 39 -3.76 -9.02 -1.40
CA PRO A 39 -4.59 -10.21 -1.30
C PRO A 39 -3.74 -11.37 -0.75
N GLN A 40 -4.39 -12.28 -0.02
CA GLN A 40 -3.72 -13.50 0.46
C GLN A 40 -3.28 -14.39 -0.71
N ASP A 41 -4.11 -14.46 -1.74
CA ASP A 41 -3.87 -15.23 -2.97
C ASP A 41 -3.71 -14.27 -4.14
N ALA A 42 -2.59 -13.55 -4.19
CA ALA A 42 -2.27 -12.73 -5.34
C ALA A 42 -2.08 -13.60 -6.59
N GLU A 43 -2.91 -13.38 -7.61
CA GLU A 43 -2.81 -14.09 -8.90
C GLU A 43 -1.62 -13.59 -9.73
N ASP A 44 -1.27 -12.30 -9.58
CA ASP A 44 -0.17 -11.63 -10.26
C ASP A 44 0.95 -11.22 -9.29
N ASP A 45 2.17 -11.10 -9.80
CA ASP A 45 3.31 -10.58 -9.05
C ASP A 45 3.09 -9.11 -8.65
N ILE A 46 3.36 -8.82 -7.38
CA ILE A 46 3.23 -7.47 -6.80
C ILE A 46 4.62 -6.96 -6.41
N ALA A 47 5.01 -5.83 -6.99
CA ALA A 47 6.18 -5.07 -6.56
C ALA A 47 5.74 -3.75 -5.89
N LEU A 48 6.31 -3.45 -4.72
CA LEU A 48 6.13 -2.17 -4.05
C LEU A 48 7.46 -1.40 -4.01
N LEU A 49 7.40 -0.11 -4.35
CA LEU A 49 8.47 0.85 -4.13
C LEU A 49 7.99 1.92 -3.16
N VAL A 50 8.75 2.13 -2.09
CA VAL A 50 8.47 3.15 -1.08
C VAL A 50 9.64 4.13 -1.03
N ALA A 51 9.33 5.42 -1.06
CA ALA A 51 10.31 6.49 -0.93
C ALA A 51 9.73 7.64 -0.10
N ARG A 52 10.60 8.36 0.62
CA ARG A 52 10.23 9.59 1.32
C ARG A 52 11.00 10.77 0.75
N VAL A 53 10.26 11.76 0.25
CA VAL A 53 10.85 13.01 -0.24
C VAL A 53 11.48 13.75 0.93
N ARG A 54 12.73 14.19 0.77
CA ARG A 54 13.42 15.05 1.73
C ARG A 54 13.84 16.32 1.03
N HIS A 55 13.59 17.47 1.66
CA HIS A 55 14.19 18.72 1.20
C HIS A 55 15.70 18.65 1.38
N ARG A 56 16.44 19.04 0.33
CA ARG A 56 17.89 19.17 0.43
C ARG A 56 18.20 20.36 1.35
N PRO A 57 19.05 20.20 2.37
CA PRO A 57 19.50 21.33 3.18
C PRO A 57 20.25 22.31 2.27
N SER A 58 19.91 23.59 2.36
CA SER A 58 20.54 24.72 1.65
C SER A 58 21.96 24.95 2.11
#